data_AF-A0A0N9ZBM0-F1
#
_entry.id   AF-A0A0N9ZBM0-F1
#
_cell.length_a   1.000
_cell.length_b   1.000
_cell.length_c   1.000
_cell.angle_alpha   90.00
_cell.angle_beta   90.00
_cell.angle_gamma   90.00
#
_symmetry.space_group_name_H-M   'P 1'
#
loop_
_entity.id
_entity.type
_entity.pdbx_description
1 polymer ?
#
loop_
_entity_poly.entity_id
_entity_poly.type
_entity_poly.pdbx_seq_one_letter_code
_entity_poly.pdbx_strand_id
1 'polypeptide(L)'
;MADQETDEPKKKGGLVKIIGFVFAGVVLVGIGLGAGFFLFGGSSLTPSDEIEQIIERKLKESGQLPEEDEEVAEEGEEEPALNKKEAPEVDTFITTYFEFEGNFTTNLRNSRKFLQLGVGVSTQYDETVIEHVQTHQLALRSEVLGTISEFTEDEIQGKAGRDMLAVKMAEAINTKLEILEGFGGIENVHFTSFVLQ
;
A
#
# COMPACT_ATOMS: atom_id res chain seq x y z
N MET A 1 -80.54 -27.50 2.65
CA MET A 1 -80.90 -26.07 2.72
C MET A 1 -79.69 -25.29 2.26
N ALA A 2 -79.87 -24.56 1.17
CA ALA A 2 -78.89 -23.64 0.62
C ALA A 2 -78.99 -22.30 1.34
N ASP A 3 -78.00 -21.45 1.04
CA ASP A 3 -77.91 -20.02 1.26
C ASP A 3 -77.50 -19.50 2.63
N GLN A 4 -76.23 -19.07 2.66
CA GLN A 4 -75.95 -17.65 2.84
C GLN A 4 -74.66 -17.26 2.11
N GLU A 5 -74.84 -16.63 0.95
CA GLU A 5 -73.89 -15.64 0.42
C GLU A 5 -73.72 -14.50 1.44
N THR A 6 -72.50 -13.99 1.60
CA THR A 6 -72.29 -12.54 1.60
C THR A 6 -70.86 -12.24 1.14
N ASP A 7 -70.78 -11.73 -0.08
CA ASP A 7 -69.61 -11.13 -0.70
C ASP A 7 -69.38 -9.74 -0.06
N GLU A 8 -68.22 -9.50 0.58
CA GLU A 8 -67.81 -8.17 1.00
C GLU A 8 -66.53 -7.74 0.26
N PRO A 9 -66.56 -6.61 -0.49
CA PRO A 9 -65.46 -6.22 -1.35
C PRO A 9 -64.27 -5.73 -0.52
N LYS A 10 -63.14 -6.44 -0.59
CA LYS A 10 -61.87 -6.00 0.02
C LYS A 10 -61.51 -4.60 -0.47
N LYS A 11 -61.53 -3.63 0.45
CA LYS A 11 -61.23 -2.21 0.22
C LYS A 11 -59.86 -2.03 -0.47
N LYS A 12 -59.89 -1.82 -1.79
CA LYS A 12 -58.74 -1.49 -2.65
C LYS A 12 -58.01 -0.18 -2.27
N GLY A 13 -58.54 0.62 -1.33
CA GLY A 13 -57.97 1.92 -0.96
C GLY A 13 -56.71 1.89 -0.10
N GLY A 14 -56.49 0.83 0.70
CA GLY A 14 -55.30 0.75 1.57
C GLY A 14 -54.02 0.44 0.80
N LEU A 15 -54.10 -0.51 -0.11
CA LEU A 15 -52.95 -1.00 -0.89
C LEU A 15 -52.50 0.02 -1.95
N VAL A 16 -53.45 0.76 -2.56
CA VAL A 16 -53.14 1.87 -3.48
C VAL A 16 -52.44 3.02 -2.77
N LYS A 17 -52.81 3.33 -1.51
CA LYS A 17 -52.10 4.34 -0.71
C LYS A 17 -50.65 3.91 -0.41
N ILE A 18 -50.44 2.64 -0.04
CA ILE A 18 -49.10 2.12 0.25
C ILE A 18 -48.21 2.16 -1.01
N ILE A 19 -48.73 1.73 -2.17
CA ILE A 19 -48.00 1.82 -3.44
C ILE A 19 -47.69 3.29 -3.79
N GLY A 20 -48.64 4.21 -3.57
CA GLY A 20 -48.41 5.65 -3.77
C GLY A 20 -47.31 6.22 -2.88
N PHE A 21 -47.26 5.82 -1.59
CA PHE A 21 -46.21 6.25 -0.67
C PHE A 21 -44.83 5.69 -1.04
N VAL A 22 -44.76 4.42 -1.45
CA VAL A 22 -43.50 3.81 -1.90
C VAL A 22 -42.98 4.50 -3.17
N PHE A 23 -43.86 4.77 -4.14
CA PHE A 23 -43.49 5.47 -5.37
C PHE A 23 -43.02 6.91 -5.08
N ALA A 24 -43.73 7.63 -4.21
CA ALA A 24 -43.33 8.97 -3.77
C ALA A 24 -41.96 8.97 -3.06
N GLY A 25 -41.67 7.94 -2.25
CA GLY A 25 -40.38 7.77 -1.59
C GLY A 25 -39.23 7.59 -2.58
N VAL A 26 -39.41 6.73 -3.59
CA VAL A 26 -38.39 6.50 -4.64
C VAL A 26 -38.13 7.76 -5.45
N VAL A 27 -39.19 8.52 -5.78
CA VAL A 27 -39.04 9.80 -6.49
C VAL A 27 -38.28 10.82 -5.65
N LEU A 28 -38.55 10.92 -4.34
CA LEU A 28 -37.81 11.80 -3.44
C LEU A 28 -36.33 11.43 -3.33
N VAL A 29 -36.02 10.13 -3.26
CA VAL A 29 -34.63 9.65 -3.27
C VAL A 29 -33.94 9.98 -4.59
N GLY A 30 -34.61 9.77 -5.72
CA GLY A 30 -34.07 10.11 -7.04
C GLY A 30 -33.78 11.61 -7.19
N ILE A 31 -34.69 12.48 -6.73
CA ILE A 31 -34.49 13.93 -6.74
C ILE A 31 -33.37 14.33 -5.78
N GLY A 32 -33.31 13.74 -4.59
CA GLY A 32 -32.27 14.03 -3.60
C GLY A 32 -30.86 13.65 -4.08
N LEU A 33 -30.72 12.47 -4.69
CA LEU A 33 -29.45 12.02 -5.28
C LEU A 33 -29.09 12.82 -6.53
N GLY A 34 -30.07 13.17 -7.38
CA GLY A 34 -29.84 14.00 -8.57
C GLY A 34 -29.42 15.44 -8.23
N ALA A 35 -30.09 16.07 -7.26
CA ALA A 35 -29.72 17.39 -6.75
C ALA A 35 -28.37 17.35 -6.01
N GLY A 36 -28.10 16.30 -5.23
CA GLY A 36 -26.81 16.08 -4.58
C GLY A 36 -25.67 15.95 -5.60
N PHE A 37 -25.86 15.15 -6.66
CA PHE A 37 -24.89 15.02 -7.73
C PHE A 37 -24.71 16.32 -8.53
N PHE A 38 -25.76 17.08 -8.78
CA PHE A 38 -25.65 18.37 -9.45
C PHE A 38 -24.89 19.42 -8.60
N LEU A 39 -25.14 19.45 -7.28
CA LEU A 39 -24.50 20.41 -6.37
C LEU A 39 -23.08 20.02 -5.94
N PHE A 40 -22.78 18.72 -5.79
CA PHE A 40 -21.48 18.23 -5.32
C PHE A 40 -20.66 17.51 -6.39
N GLY A 41 -21.28 16.91 -7.39
CA GLY A 41 -20.61 16.20 -8.49
C GLY A 41 -20.04 17.11 -9.58
N GLY A 42 -20.55 18.34 -9.70
CA GLY A 42 -20.06 19.34 -10.68
C GLY A 42 -18.88 20.19 -10.21
N SER A 43 -18.34 19.97 -9.00
CA SER A 43 -17.31 20.84 -8.42
C SER A 43 -16.24 20.09 -7.63
N SER A 44 -15.82 18.92 -8.12
CA SER A 44 -14.49 18.41 -7.78
C SER A 44 -13.48 19.04 -8.75
N LEU A 45 -13.22 20.33 -8.58
CA LEU A 45 -11.96 20.90 -9.05
C LEU A 45 -10.89 20.21 -8.20
N THR A 46 -10.16 19.30 -8.83
CA THR A 46 -8.98 18.74 -8.18
C THR A 46 -7.96 19.87 -8.00
N PRO A 47 -7.06 19.82 -7.01
CA PRO A 47 -6.00 20.82 -6.86
C PRO A 47 -5.19 21.04 -8.15
N SER A 48 -5.13 20.02 -9.02
CA SER A 48 -4.56 20.09 -10.36
C SER A 48 -5.29 21.07 -11.29
N ASP A 49 -6.63 21.11 -11.25
CA ASP A 49 -7.43 22.02 -12.10
C ASP A 49 -7.29 23.49 -11.65
N GLU A 50 -7.10 23.74 -10.35
CA GLU A 50 -6.76 25.08 -9.85
C GLU A 50 -5.38 25.52 -10.33
N ILE A 51 -4.40 24.61 -10.33
CA ILE A 51 -3.04 24.88 -10.83
C ILE A 51 -3.09 25.19 -12.33
N GLU A 52 -3.86 24.44 -13.10
CA GLU A 52 -4.00 24.64 -14.55
C GLU A 52 -4.68 25.99 -14.86
N GLN A 53 -5.72 26.37 -14.11
CA GLN A 53 -6.33 27.70 -14.21
C GLN A 53 -5.39 28.84 -13.78
N ILE A 54 -4.54 28.61 -12.78
CA ILE A 54 -3.52 29.59 -12.37
C ILE A 54 -2.46 29.75 -13.47
N ILE A 55 -2.02 28.65 -14.09
CA ILE A 55 -1.08 28.68 -15.21
C ILE A 55 -1.70 29.40 -16.40
N GLU A 56 -2.94 29.08 -16.76
CA GLU A 56 -3.65 29.70 -17.87
C GLU A 56 -3.88 31.20 -17.65
N ARG A 57 -4.32 31.60 -16.45
CA ARG A 57 -4.50 33.01 -16.08
C ARG A 57 -3.18 33.78 -16.12
N LYS A 58 -2.09 33.16 -15.66
CA LYS A 58 -0.74 33.74 -15.68
C LYS A 58 -0.16 33.81 -17.10
N LEU A 59 -0.48 32.83 -17.95
CA LEU A 59 -0.08 32.80 -19.36
C LEU A 59 -0.81 33.88 -20.16
N LYS A 60 -2.09 34.10 -19.85
CA LYS A 60 -2.94 35.17 -20.42
C LYS A 60 -2.50 36.57 -19.97
N GLU A 61 -2.14 36.75 -18.70
CA GLU A 61 -1.52 38.00 -18.21
C GLU A 61 -0.12 38.25 -18.81
N SER A 62 0.63 37.19 -19.13
CA SER A 62 1.95 37.29 -19.76
C SER A 62 1.92 37.52 -21.28
N GLY A 63 0.74 37.59 -21.90
CA GLY A 63 0.57 37.84 -23.33
C GLY A 63 1.06 36.70 -24.22
N GLN A 64 1.06 35.46 -23.72
CA GLN A 64 1.58 34.27 -24.42
C GLN A 64 0.50 33.32 -24.96
N LEU A 65 -0.77 33.70 -24.92
CA LEU A 65 -1.80 33.07 -25.77
C LEU A 65 -2.04 33.94 -27.01
N PRO A 66 -2.15 33.33 -28.22
CA PRO A 66 -2.47 34.07 -29.43
C PRO A 66 -3.87 34.66 -29.32
N GLU A 67 -4.03 35.93 -29.69
CA GLU A 67 -5.35 36.48 -30.01
C GLU A 67 -5.87 35.75 -31.25
N GLU A 68 -7.14 35.33 -31.20
CA GLU A 68 -7.87 34.82 -32.35
C GLU A 68 -7.92 35.92 -33.40
N ASP A 69 -7.12 35.81 -34.46
CA ASP A 69 -7.58 36.08 -35.83
C ASP A 69 -6.52 35.78 -36.89
N GLU A 70 -7.04 35.29 -38.01
CA GLU A 70 -6.48 35.24 -39.37
C GLU A 70 -5.55 34.07 -39.79
N GLU A 71 -6.19 33.20 -40.58
CA GLU A 71 -5.68 32.27 -41.58
C GLU A 71 -4.33 32.65 -42.22
N VAL A 72 -3.32 31.78 -42.12
CA VAL A 72 -2.35 31.55 -43.19
C VAL A 72 -1.92 30.09 -43.23
N ALA A 73 -2.35 29.44 -44.32
CA ALA A 73 -1.70 28.42 -45.15
C ALA A 73 -0.87 27.28 -44.53
N GLU A 74 -1.24 26.11 -45.01
CA GLU A 74 -0.69 24.76 -44.87
C GLU A 74 0.82 24.57 -45.10
N GLU A 75 1.29 23.53 -44.41
CA GLU A 75 2.33 22.55 -44.78
C GLU A 75 3.82 22.92 -44.61
N GLY A 76 4.41 22.27 -43.60
CA GLY A 76 5.73 21.67 -43.75
C GLY A 76 6.74 21.93 -42.65
N GLU A 77 6.44 21.66 -41.38
CA GLU A 77 7.48 21.58 -40.34
C GLU A 77 7.23 20.38 -39.43
N GLU A 78 8.22 19.49 -39.40
CA GLU A 78 8.27 18.28 -38.58
C GLU A 78 7.99 18.65 -37.11
N GLU A 79 6.87 18.17 -36.58
CA GLU A 79 6.53 18.34 -35.17
C GLU A 79 7.70 17.83 -34.31
N PRO A 80 8.28 18.66 -33.41
CA PRO A 80 9.30 18.18 -32.50
C PRO A 80 8.61 17.18 -31.58
N ALA A 81 8.81 15.89 -31.84
CA ALA A 81 8.36 14.82 -30.97
C ALA A 81 8.90 15.13 -29.57
N LEU A 82 7.99 15.51 -28.66
CA LEU A 82 8.25 15.67 -27.24
C LEU A 82 8.75 14.31 -26.72
N ASN A 83 10.07 14.10 -26.79
CA ASN A 83 10.76 13.09 -26.01
C ASN A 83 10.63 13.50 -24.55
N LYS A 84 9.45 13.25 -23.98
CA LYS A 84 9.27 13.14 -22.53
C LYS A 84 10.17 11.98 -22.14
N LYS A 85 11.39 12.29 -21.68
CA LYS A 85 12.11 11.39 -20.80
C LYS A 85 11.11 11.04 -19.71
N GLU A 86 10.66 9.79 -19.69
CA GLU A 86 9.95 9.24 -18.54
C GLU A 86 10.84 9.56 -17.34
N ALA A 87 10.39 10.50 -16.51
CA ALA A 87 11.01 10.69 -15.22
C ALA A 87 10.89 9.32 -14.55
N PRO A 88 11.98 8.73 -14.05
CA PRO A 88 11.88 7.46 -13.36
C PRO A 88 10.82 7.64 -12.28
N GLU A 89 9.78 6.80 -12.31
CA GLU A 89 8.80 6.75 -11.24
C GLU A 89 9.61 6.58 -9.97
N VAL A 90 9.57 7.60 -9.11
CA VAL A 90 10.26 7.56 -7.84
C VAL A 90 9.47 6.55 -7.02
N ASP A 91 9.87 5.28 -7.10
CA ASP A 91 9.36 4.25 -6.21
C ASP A 91 9.54 4.78 -4.80
N THR A 92 8.42 5.14 -4.17
CA THR A 92 8.41 5.52 -2.77
C THR A 92 8.99 4.34 -2.02
N PHE A 93 10.11 4.55 -1.33
CA PHE A 93 10.78 3.54 -0.52
C PHE A 93 9.83 3.07 0.59
N ILE A 94 9.01 2.07 0.31
CA ILE A 94 8.10 1.46 1.26
C ILE A 94 8.90 0.38 1.97
N THR A 95 9.05 0.51 3.29
CA THR A 95 9.68 -0.54 4.09
C THR A 95 8.75 -1.73 4.21
N THR A 96 9.15 -2.85 3.64
CA THR A 96 8.45 -4.14 3.75
C THR A 96 9.08 -4.95 4.88
N TYR A 97 8.23 -5.69 5.60
CA TYR A 97 8.63 -6.51 6.75
C TYR A 97 8.31 -7.99 6.48
N PHE A 98 9.20 -8.87 6.91
CA PHE A 98 8.99 -10.31 6.89
C PHE A 98 9.42 -10.92 8.22
N GLU A 99 8.54 -11.71 8.85
CA GLU A 99 8.85 -12.41 10.09
C GLU A 99 9.15 -13.87 9.82
N PHE A 100 10.23 -14.39 10.39
CA PHE A 100 10.57 -15.80 10.30
C PHE A 100 9.60 -16.62 11.14
N GLU A 101 9.11 -17.72 10.57
CA GLU A 101 8.25 -18.62 11.31
C GLU A 101 9.02 -19.36 12.43
N GLY A 102 8.44 -19.31 13.63
CA GLY A 102 8.94 -19.99 14.81
C GLY A 102 10.18 -19.33 15.45
N ASN A 103 10.51 -19.79 16.66
CA ASN A 103 11.62 -19.21 17.42
C ASN A 103 12.96 -19.88 17.09
N PHE A 104 14.03 -19.09 17.09
CA PHE A 104 15.41 -19.54 16.99
C PHE A 104 15.91 -19.87 18.39
N THR A 105 16.40 -21.08 18.62
CA THR A 105 16.96 -21.48 19.91
C THR A 105 18.35 -22.02 19.71
N THR A 106 19.34 -21.41 20.35
CA THR A 106 20.73 -21.87 20.33
C THR A 106 21.45 -21.52 21.63
N ASN A 107 22.56 -22.21 21.87
CA ASN A 107 23.44 -21.89 23.00
C ASN A 107 24.36 -20.74 22.61
N LEU A 108 24.70 -19.90 23.60
CA LEU A 108 25.72 -18.88 23.43
C LEU A 108 27.13 -19.48 23.56
N ARG A 109 28.11 -18.81 22.97
CA ARG A 109 29.51 -19.23 23.01
C ARG A 109 29.99 -19.37 24.45
N ASN A 110 30.53 -20.54 24.79
CA ASN A 110 31.06 -20.87 26.12
C ASN A 110 30.05 -20.67 27.27
N SER A 111 28.75 -20.68 27.00
CA SER A 111 27.71 -20.56 28.03
C SER A 111 26.88 -21.84 28.13
N ARG A 112 26.32 -22.07 29.33
CA ARG A 112 25.26 -23.07 29.55
C ARG A 112 23.87 -22.50 29.32
N LYS A 113 23.77 -21.18 29.13
CA LYS A 113 22.53 -20.48 28.84
C LYS A 113 22.20 -20.62 27.36
N PHE A 114 20.91 -20.71 27.08
CA PHE A 114 20.39 -20.70 25.73
C PHE A 114 19.61 -19.42 25.47
N LEU A 115 19.70 -18.96 24.23
CA LEU A 115 19.00 -17.78 23.75
C LEU A 115 17.87 -18.25 22.83
N GLN A 116 16.65 -17.81 23.13
CA GLN A 116 15.47 -18.01 22.30
C GLN A 116 15.02 -16.66 21.71
N LEU A 117 15.01 -16.56 20.38
CA LEU A 117 14.70 -15.33 19.64
C LEU A 117 13.53 -15.54 18.67
N GLY A 118 12.65 -14.54 18.58
CA GLY A 118 11.78 -14.33 17.43
C GLY A 118 12.43 -13.27 16.54
N VAL A 119 12.51 -13.51 15.23
CA VAL A 119 13.30 -12.67 14.31
C VAL A 119 12.43 -12.24 13.13
N GLY A 120 12.46 -10.95 12.82
CA GLY A 120 11.94 -10.40 11.57
C GLY A 120 13.00 -9.58 10.85
N VAL A 121 12.82 -9.37 9.56
CA VAL A 121 13.68 -8.57 8.71
C VAL A 121 12.87 -7.49 8.02
N SER A 122 13.51 -6.37 7.71
CA SER A 122 12.91 -5.31 6.91
C SER A 122 13.82 -4.88 5.77
N THR A 123 13.21 -4.51 4.66
CA THR A 123 13.87 -4.03 3.44
C THR A 123 13.10 -2.84 2.87
N GLN A 124 13.80 -1.85 2.30
CA GLN A 124 13.20 -0.80 1.47
C GLN A 124 13.42 -1.05 -0.03
N TYR A 125 14.02 -2.20 -0.37
CA TYR A 125 14.20 -2.63 -1.75
C TYR A 125 12.93 -3.27 -2.29
N ASP A 126 13.02 -3.78 -3.52
CA ASP A 126 11.97 -4.49 -4.23
C ASP A 126 11.42 -5.71 -3.46
N GLU A 127 10.14 -6.04 -3.71
CA GLU A 127 9.41 -7.16 -3.12
C GLU A 127 10.12 -8.51 -3.36
N THR A 128 10.88 -8.61 -4.45
CA THR A 128 11.72 -9.75 -4.81
C THR A 128 12.70 -10.16 -3.71
N VAL A 129 13.20 -9.23 -2.90
CA VAL A 129 14.09 -9.55 -1.75
C VAL A 129 13.36 -10.41 -0.72
N ILE A 130 12.08 -10.13 -0.46
CA ILE A 130 11.28 -10.90 0.49
C ILE A 130 10.97 -12.29 -0.06
N GLU A 131 10.73 -12.42 -1.37
CA GLU A 131 10.55 -13.72 -2.01
C GLU A 131 11.80 -14.60 -1.91
N HIS A 132 12.99 -14.01 -2.07
CA HIS A 132 14.26 -14.71 -1.90
C HIS A 132 14.46 -15.16 -0.44
N VAL A 133 14.12 -14.31 0.54
CA VAL A 133 14.16 -14.67 1.96
C VAL A 133 13.23 -15.84 2.27
N GLN A 134 12.02 -15.83 1.72
CA GLN A 134 11.04 -16.93 1.89
C GLN A 134 11.55 -18.23 1.26
N THR A 135 12.07 -18.15 0.03
CA THR A 135 12.58 -19.31 -0.72
C THR A 135 13.75 -19.97 0.02
N HIS A 136 14.66 -19.17 0.57
CA HIS A 136 15.88 -19.65 1.24
C HIS A 136 15.81 -19.66 2.76
N GLN A 137 14.60 -19.65 3.33
CA GLN A 137 14.39 -19.53 4.77
C GLN A 137 15.18 -20.55 5.59
N LEU A 138 15.33 -21.79 5.09
CA LEU A 138 16.12 -22.84 5.74
C LEU A 138 17.62 -22.50 5.82
N ALA A 139 18.20 -22.02 4.71
CA ALA A 139 19.61 -21.66 4.65
C ALA A 139 19.91 -20.45 5.53
N LEU A 140 19.05 -19.43 5.46
CA LEU A 140 19.16 -18.23 6.30
C LEU A 140 19.01 -18.58 7.78
N ARG A 141 18.10 -19.50 8.11
CA ARG A 141 17.91 -19.94 9.49
C ARG A 141 19.14 -20.62 10.06
N SER A 142 19.80 -21.47 9.28
CA SER A 142 21.08 -22.08 9.69
C SER A 142 22.15 -21.03 9.93
N GLU A 143 22.24 -20.02 9.06
CA GLU A 143 23.23 -18.95 9.17
C GLU A 143 23.00 -18.12 10.44
N VAL A 144 21.75 -17.71 10.69
CA VAL A 144 21.35 -16.98 11.89
C VAL A 144 21.69 -17.75 13.17
N LEU A 145 21.39 -19.05 13.23
CA LEU A 145 21.72 -19.88 14.40
C LEU A 145 23.24 -19.95 14.62
N GLY A 146 24.02 -19.99 13.53
CA GLY A 146 25.47 -19.89 13.55
C GLY A 146 25.94 -18.57 14.13
N THR A 147 25.45 -17.45 13.61
CA THR A 147 25.80 -16.11 14.09
C THR A 147 25.52 -15.93 15.58
N ILE A 148 24.34 -16.34 16.06
CA ILE A 148 23.99 -16.22 17.48
C ILE A 148 24.95 -17.04 18.36
N SER A 149 25.40 -18.21 17.89
CA SER A 149 26.28 -19.10 18.65
C SER A 149 27.69 -18.55 18.86
N GLU A 150 28.08 -17.49 18.15
CA GLU A 150 29.39 -16.84 18.29
C GLU A 150 29.41 -15.83 19.45
N PHE A 151 28.25 -15.32 19.85
CA PHE A 151 28.13 -14.33 20.91
C PHE A 151 28.27 -14.96 22.29
N THR A 152 28.92 -14.24 23.19
CA THR A 152 28.96 -14.57 24.63
C THR A 152 27.77 -13.96 25.37
N GLU A 153 27.59 -14.37 26.63
CA GLU A 153 26.54 -13.84 27.48
C GLU A 153 26.69 -12.33 27.75
N ASP A 154 27.90 -11.85 27.98
CA ASP A 154 28.14 -10.44 28.30
C ASP A 154 27.92 -9.54 27.07
N GLU A 155 28.27 -10.03 25.88
CA GLU A 155 28.12 -9.30 24.62
C GLU A 155 26.65 -9.11 24.22
N ILE A 156 25.76 -10.01 24.62
CA ILE A 156 24.35 -9.98 24.22
C ILE A 156 23.44 -9.20 25.20
N GLN A 157 23.98 -8.85 26.37
CA GLN A 157 23.20 -8.14 27.39
C GLN A 157 22.97 -6.67 27.03
N GLY A 158 21.81 -6.17 27.45
CA GLY A 158 21.42 -4.77 27.25
C GLY A 158 21.07 -4.41 25.80
N LYS A 159 20.82 -3.12 25.57
CA LYS A 159 20.42 -2.63 24.24
C LYS A 159 21.55 -2.74 23.22
N ALA A 160 22.76 -2.33 23.60
CA ALA A 160 23.91 -2.33 22.70
C ALA A 160 24.25 -3.73 22.17
N GLY A 161 24.16 -4.76 23.02
CA GLY A 161 24.39 -6.14 22.62
C GLY A 161 23.35 -6.65 21.63
N ARG A 162 22.09 -6.31 21.85
CA ARG A 162 21.00 -6.64 20.91
C ARG A 162 21.18 -5.94 19.57
N ASP A 163 21.50 -4.64 19.58
CA ASP A 163 21.75 -3.89 18.35
C ASP A 163 22.92 -4.50 17.56
N MET A 164 24.01 -4.88 18.26
CA MET A 164 25.16 -5.54 17.64
C MET A 164 24.79 -6.89 17.02
N LEU A 165 24.00 -7.71 17.73
CA LEU A 165 23.51 -8.98 17.20
C LEU A 165 22.63 -8.76 15.97
N ALA A 166 21.72 -7.79 15.99
CA ALA A 166 20.85 -7.49 14.85
C ALA A 166 21.68 -7.13 13.61
N VAL A 167 22.69 -6.27 13.76
CA VAL A 167 23.62 -5.91 12.67
C VAL A 167 24.35 -7.14 12.14
N LYS A 168 24.92 -7.97 13.02
CA LYS A 168 25.64 -9.19 12.61
C LYS A 168 24.73 -10.20 11.92
N MET A 169 23.49 -10.34 12.37
CA MET A 169 22.50 -11.19 11.72
C MET A 169 22.11 -10.65 10.34
N ALA A 170 21.94 -9.33 10.19
CA ALA A 170 21.64 -8.72 8.90
C ALA A 170 22.80 -8.94 7.91
N GLU A 171 24.04 -8.74 8.34
CA GLU A 171 25.26 -9.01 7.55
C GLU A 171 25.32 -10.49 7.10
N ALA A 172 25.06 -11.43 8.02
CA ALA A 172 25.11 -12.85 7.73
C ALA A 172 24.00 -13.29 6.76
N ILE A 173 22.78 -12.76 6.93
CA ILE A 173 21.65 -12.99 6.03
C ILE A 173 21.96 -12.46 4.63
N ASN A 174 22.44 -11.22 4.52
CA ASN A 174 22.80 -10.63 3.22
C ASN A 174 23.94 -11.40 2.54
N THR A 175 25.00 -11.74 3.27
CA THR A 175 26.10 -12.55 2.73
C THR A 175 25.59 -13.87 2.17
N LYS A 176 24.65 -14.53 2.87
CA LYS A 176 24.04 -15.77 2.37
C LYS A 176 23.19 -15.55 1.14
N LEU A 177 22.36 -14.50 1.12
CA LEU A 177 21.53 -14.15 -0.03
C LEU A 177 22.36 -13.80 -1.26
N GLU A 178 23.45 -13.05 -1.10
CA GLU A 178 24.39 -12.74 -2.19
C GLU A 178 25.04 -14.01 -2.76
N ILE A 179 25.35 -15.01 -1.93
CA ILE A 179 25.89 -16.29 -2.42
C ILE A 179 24.85 -17.09 -3.21
N LEU A 180 23.57 -17.05 -2.80
CA LEU A 180 22.51 -17.88 -3.37
C LEU A 180 21.87 -17.22 -4.62
N GLU A 181 21.60 -15.93 -4.56
CA GLU A 181 20.84 -15.16 -5.54
C GLU A 181 21.67 -14.07 -6.24
N GLY A 182 22.90 -13.82 -5.79
CA GLY A 182 23.74 -12.74 -6.32
C GLY A 182 23.37 -11.34 -5.82
N PHE A 183 22.33 -11.23 -4.98
CA PHE A 183 21.84 -9.96 -4.45
C PHE A 183 21.37 -10.10 -3.00
N GLY A 184 21.86 -9.22 -2.13
CA GLY A 184 21.35 -8.99 -0.78
C GLY A 184 20.48 -7.74 -0.74
N GLY A 185 19.72 -7.55 0.33
CA GLY A 185 18.79 -6.41 0.41
C GLY A 185 18.12 -6.22 1.77
N ILE A 186 18.60 -6.90 2.80
CA ILE A 186 18.06 -6.75 4.14
C ILE A 186 18.74 -5.58 4.82
N GLU A 187 17.96 -4.61 5.26
CA GLU A 187 18.51 -3.42 5.93
C GLU A 187 18.63 -3.62 7.43
N ASN A 188 17.56 -4.15 8.04
CA ASN A 188 17.48 -4.28 9.48
C ASN A 188 16.89 -5.62 9.89
N VAL A 189 17.40 -6.14 11.00
CA VAL A 189 16.85 -7.29 11.72
C VAL A 189 16.17 -6.78 12.98
N HIS A 190 14.97 -7.27 13.23
CA HIS A 190 14.12 -6.91 14.37
C HIS A 190 13.88 -8.14 15.23
N PHE A 191 13.87 -7.98 16.55
CA PHE A 191 13.56 -9.06 17.48
C PHE A 191 12.12 -8.94 17.98
N THR A 192 11.26 -9.90 17.63
CA THR A 192 9.87 -9.97 18.11
C THR A 192 9.77 -10.67 19.47
N SER A 193 10.76 -11.49 19.80
CA SER A 193 10.94 -12.10 21.12
C SER A 193 12.43 -12.21 21.44
N PHE A 194 12.80 -12.02 22.71
CA PHE A 194 14.19 -12.11 23.16
C PHE A 194 14.24 -12.65 24.59
N VAL A 195 14.56 -13.93 24.74
CA VAL A 195 14.57 -14.63 26.03
C VAL A 195 15.91 -15.34 26.23
N LEU A 196 16.63 -14.96 27.29
CA LEU A 196 17.87 -15.60 27.72
C LEU A 196 17.60 -16.42 28.99
N GLN A 197 17.90 -17.73 28.95
CA GLN A 197 17.64 -18.67 30.06
C GLN A 197 18.89 -19.45 30.43
#